data_AF-A0A562IT43-F1
#
_entry.id   AF-A0A562IT43-F1
#
_cell.length_a   1.000
_cell.length_b   1.000
_cell.length_c   1.000
_cell.angle_alpha   90.00
_cell.angle_beta   90.00
_cell.angle_gamma   90.00
#
_symmetry.space_group_name_H-M   'P 1'
#
loop_
_entity.id
_entity.type
_entity.pdbx_description
1 polymer ?
#
loop_
_entity_poly.entity_id
_entity_poly.type
_entity_poly.pdbx_seq_one_letter_code
_entity_poly.pdbx_strand_id
1 'polypeptide(L)'
;MSTGAHDGTRATEGGHGAHDDVDITSCDDVLSHVFEFLDHETDDARRSVIAEHLEDCSPCLRQFGIEQEFKALVRRRCGGDAPPPGLRDRIKVQLTTVSFEEDGTQVRIERSSVETYTEQLPGERPSA
;
A
#
# COMPACT_ATOMS: atom_id res chain seq x y z
N MET A 1 39.34 -36.47 -11.75
CA MET A 1 38.16 -37.28 -11.42
C MET A 1 36.94 -36.39 -11.49
N SER A 2 35.99 -36.81 -12.33
CA SER A 2 34.59 -36.40 -12.48
C SER A 2 34.20 -34.91 -12.42
N THR A 3 33.88 -34.40 -13.61
CA THR A 3 32.71 -33.57 -13.89
C THR A 3 31.44 -34.13 -13.23
N GLY A 4 30.61 -33.25 -12.65
CA GLY A 4 29.26 -33.57 -12.22
C GLY A 4 28.39 -32.33 -12.31
N ALA A 5 27.72 -32.18 -13.46
CA ALA A 5 26.67 -31.21 -13.69
C ALA A 5 25.43 -31.54 -12.82
N HIS A 6 24.78 -30.51 -12.29
CA HIS A 6 23.40 -30.61 -11.81
C HIS A 6 22.58 -29.67 -12.70
N ASP A 7 21.77 -30.32 -13.54
CA ASP A 7 20.74 -29.77 -14.39
C ASP A 7 19.42 -29.68 -13.61
N GLY A 8 18.59 -28.70 -14.00
CA GLY A 8 17.15 -28.69 -13.76
C GLY A 8 16.72 -28.30 -12.34
N THR A 9 15.64 -27.54 -12.11
CA THR A 9 14.58 -27.06 -12.97
C THR A 9 13.93 -25.89 -12.23
N ARG A 10 13.74 -24.79 -12.94
CA ARG A 10 12.97 -23.63 -12.51
C ARG A 10 11.48 -24.00 -12.46
N ALA A 11 10.93 -24.16 -11.27
CA ALA A 11 9.49 -24.07 -11.05
C ALA A 11 9.15 -22.61 -10.76
N THR A 12 8.54 -21.94 -11.73
CA THR A 12 7.80 -20.70 -11.49
C THR A 12 6.46 -21.10 -10.89
N GLU A 13 6.35 -21.06 -9.57
CA GLU A 13 5.05 -21.15 -8.91
C GLU A 13 4.40 -19.77 -8.98
N GLY A 14 3.33 -19.73 -9.76
CA GLY A 14 2.47 -18.56 -9.88
C GLY A 14 1.89 -18.20 -8.53
N GLY A 15 1.94 -16.91 -8.23
CA GLY A 15 1.35 -16.31 -7.04
C GLY A 15 -0.11 -16.71 -6.89
N HIS A 16 -0.39 -17.39 -5.79
CA HIS A 16 -1.66 -17.25 -5.11
C HIS A 16 -1.42 -16.18 -4.05
N GLY A 17 -1.99 -14.99 -4.24
CA GLY A 17 -2.21 -14.05 -3.15
C GLY A 17 -3.16 -14.72 -2.18
N ALA A 18 -2.61 -15.52 -1.28
CA ALA A 18 -3.29 -15.87 -0.06
C ALA A 18 -3.51 -14.54 0.66
N HIS A 19 -4.77 -14.13 0.77
CA HIS A 19 -5.18 -13.42 1.97
C HIS A 19 -4.89 -14.39 3.11
N ASP A 20 -3.66 -14.36 3.61
CA ASP A 20 -3.34 -15.00 4.87
C ASP A 20 -4.23 -14.29 5.90
N ASP A 21 -5.16 -15.03 6.48
CA ASP A 21 -5.74 -14.73 7.78
C ASP A 21 -4.60 -14.75 8.80
N VAL A 22 -3.68 -13.78 8.71
CA VAL A 22 -2.59 -13.59 9.66
C VAL A 22 -3.24 -13.10 10.94
N ASP A 23 -3.18 -13.92 11.98
CA ASP A 23 -3.57 -13.54 13.32
C ASP A 23 -2.59 -12.46 13.83
N ILE A 24 -2.93 -11.17 13.65
CA ILE A 24 -2.11 -10.03 14.10
C ILE A 24 -2.27 -9.88 15.61
N THR A 25 -1.66 -10.77 16.38
CA THR A 25 -1.81 -10.77 17.85
C THR A 25 -0.50 -10.49 18.58
N SER A 26 0.65 -10.73 17.94
CA SER A 26 1.95 -10.47 18.56
C SER A 26 2.42 -9.02 18.37
N CYS A 27 3.29 -8.55 19.25
CA CYS A 27 3.90 -7.22 19.12
C CYS A 27 4.70 -7.09 17.81
N ASP A 28 5.39 -8.15 17.40
CA ASP A 28 6.19 -8.15 16.16
C ASP A 28 5.28 -8.06 14.92
N ASP A 29 4.14 -8.75 14.93
CA ASP A 29 3.16 -8.69 13.82
C ASP A 29 2.50 -7.31 13.72
N VAL A 30 2.18 -6.69 14.86
CA VAL A 30 1.62 -5.32 14.87
C VAL A 30 2.62 -4.32 14.34
N LEU A 31 3.89 -4.44 14.74
CA LEU A 31 4.95 -3.52 14.31
C LEU A 31 5.36 -3.75 12.84
N SER A 32 5.28 -4.97 12.32
CA SER A 32 5.56 -5.24 10.90
C SER A 32 4.54 -4.57 9.98
N HIS A 33 3.29 -4.40 10.42
CA HIS A 33 2.21 -3.75 9.68
C HIS A 33 1.97 -2.28 10.06
N VAL A 34 2.85 -1.69 10.89
CA VAL A 34 2.66 -0.33 11.41
C VAL A 34 2.64 0.72 10.30
N PHE A 35 3.45 0.54 9.25
CA PHE A 35 3.50 1.46 8.11
C PHE A 35 2.23 1.41 7.27
N GLU A 36 1.75 0.21 6.93
CA GLU A 36 0.47 0.04 6.22
C GLU A 36 -0.70 0.65 7.01
N PHE A 37 -0.70 0.49 8.33
CA PHE A 37 -1.67 1.12 9.21
C PHE A 37 -1.60 2.66 9.15
N LEU A 38 -0.38 3.23 9.18
CA LEU A 38 -0.11 4.66 9.07
C LEU A 38 -0.45 5.26 7.71
N ASP A 39 -0.32 4.49 6.63
CA ASP A 39 -0.62 4.90 5.25
C ASP A 39 -2.09 4.71 4.88
N HIS A 40 -2.89 4.13 5.78
CA HIS A 40 -4.28 3.75 5.50
C HIS A 40 -4.41 2.68 4.40
N GLU A 41 -3.44 1.78 4.33
CA GLU A 41 -3.37 0.67 3.38
C GLU A 41 -3.72 -0.68 4.02
N THR A 42 -4.22 -0.66 5.26
CA THR A 42 -4.80 -1.80 5.95
C THR A 42 -6.31 -1.88 5.69
N ASP A 43 -6.84 -3.08 5.52
CA ASP A 43 -8.28 -3.31 5.55
C ASP A 43 -8.87 -3.03 6.94
N ASP A 44 -10.20 -2.84 7.00
CA ASP A 44 -10.90 -2.44 8.21
C ASP A 44 -10.74 -3.45 9.36
N ALA A 45 -10.66 -4.75 9.07
CA ALA A 45 -10.53 -5.78 10.08
C ALA A 45 -9.13 -5.74 10.72
N ARG A 46 -8.07 -5.74 9.90
CA ARG A 46 -6.67 -5.61 10.37
C ARG A 46 -6.45 -4.29 11.10
N ARG A 47 -7.02 -3.19 10.61
CA ARG A 47 -6.97 -1.87 11.26
C ARG A 47 -7.53 -1.91 12.68
N SER A 48 -8.65 -2.58 12.91
CA SER A 48 -9.27 -2.68 14.24
C SER A 48 -8.36 -3.40 15.23
N VAL A 49 -7.78 -4.53 14.81
CA VAL A 49 -6.90 -5.36 15.66
C VAL A 49 -5.62 -4.61 16.03
N ILE A 50 -4.99 -3.95 15.05
CA ILE A 50 -3.79 -3.13 15.28
C ILE A 50 -4.10 -1.97 16.24
N ALA A 51 -5.24 -1.29 16.06
CA ALA A 51 -5.63 -0.19 16.93
C ALA A 51 -5.82 -0.64 18.39
N GLU A 52 -6.54 -1.74 18.61
CA GLU A 52 -6.75 -2.33 19.94
C GLU A 52 -5.41 -2.69 20.60
N HIS A 53 -4.49 -3.35 19.88
CA HIS A 53 -3.17 -3.66 20.43
C HIS A 53 -2.37 -2.41 20.80
N LEU A 54 -2.40 -1.36 19.98
CA LEU A 54 -1.68 -0.12 20.27
C LEU A 54 -2.25 0.61 21.50
N GLU A 55 -3.55 0.47 21.76
CA GLU A 55 -4.20 1.01 22.97
C GLU A 55 -3.76 0.25 24.23
N ASP A 56 -3.65 -1.08 24.16
CA ASP A 56 -3.32 -1.93 25.31
C ASP A 56 -1.80 -2.10 25.54
N CYS A 57 -0.98 -1.91 24.50
CA CYS A 57 0.45 -2.22 24.53
C CYS A 57 1.32 -0.94 24.50
N SER A 58 1.62 -0.41 25.69
CA SER A 58 2.52 0.74 25.88
C SER A 58 3.86 0.68 25.12
N PRO A 59 4.60 -0.46 25.03
CA PRO A 59 5.84 -0.49 24.24
C PRO A 59 5.60 -0.35 22.73
N CYS A 60 4.55 -0.95 22.18
CA CYS A 60 4.19 -0.77 20.76
C CYS A 60 3.72 0.66 20.48
N LEU A 61 2.93 1.26 21.38
CA LEU A 61 2.49 2.65 21.25
C LEU A 61 3.66 3.63 21.17
N ARG A 62 4.74 3.40 21.93
CA ARG A 62 5.95 4.24 21.86
C ARG A 62 6.65 4.12 20.50
N GLN A 63 6.79 2.90 19.99
CA GLN A 63 7.43 2.68 18.67
C GLN A 63 6.58 3.30 17.55
N PHE A 64 5.28 3.04 17.56
CA PHE A 64 4.31 3.68 16.66
C PHE A 64 4.40 5.22 16.70
N GLY A 65 4.53 5.82 17.88
CA GLY A 65 4.72 7.26 18.04
C GLY A 65 5.98 7.78 17.33
N ILE A 66 7.09 7.04 17.39
CA ILE A 66 8.32 7.40 16.67
C ILE A 66 8.10 7.37 15.16
N GLU A 67 7.46 6.31 14.65
CA GLU A 67 7.18 6.16 13.21
C GLU A 67 6.24 7.26 12.69
N GLN A 68 5.23 7.64 13.47
CA GLN A 68 4.36 8.78 13.16
C GLN A 68 5.14 10.08 13.02
N GLU A 69 5.99 10.39 14.00
CA GLU A 69 6.79 11.61 13.99
C GLU A 69 7.82 11.60 12.84
N PHE A 70 8.41 10.44 12.55
CA PHE A 70 9.28 10.27 11.40
C PHE A 70 8.55 10.55 10.09
N LYS A 71 7.37 9.97 9.89
CA LYS A 71 6.53 10.21 8.70
C LYS A 71 6.11 11.69 8.60
N ALA A 72 5.75 12.32 9.71
CA ALA A 72 5.43 13.74 9.75
C ALA A 72 6.63 14.62 9.36
N LEU A 73 7.83 14.26 9.83
CA LEU A 73 9.07 14.95 9.47
C LEU A 73 9.38 14.81 7.97
N VAL A 74 9.30 13.59 7.42
CA VAL A 74 9.51 13.33 5.99
C VAL A 74 8.51 14.13 5.17
N ARG A 75 7.22 14.13 5.53
CA ARG A 75 6.20 14.92 4.84
C ARG A 75 6.52 16.42 4.86
N ARG A 76 7.01 16.95 5.97
CA ARG A 76 7.36 18.38 6.09
C ARG A 76 8.59 18.75 5.25
N ARG A 77 9.57 17.86 5.13
CA ARG A 77 10.86 18.15 4.47
C ARG A 77 10.90 17.73 2.99
N CYS A 78 10.16 16.69 2.65
CA CYS A 78 10.21 16.02 1.35
C CYS A 78 8.84 15.97 0.64
N GLY A 79 7.74 16.34 1.31
CA GLY A 79 6.38 16.21 0.78
C GLY A 79 5.97 17.17 -0.35
N GLY A 80 6.90 17.98 -0.85
CA GLY A 80 6.67 18.94 -1.93
C GLY A 80 5.75 20.11 -1.56
N ASP A 81 5.48 20.95 -2.55
CA ASP A 81 4.53 22.06 -2.41
C ASP A 81 3.08 21.54 -2.35
N ALA A 82 2.21 22.31 -1.71
CA ALA A 82 0.78 22.03 -1.73
C ALA A 82 0.29 21.88 -3.19
N PRO A 83 -0.52 20.85 -3.51
CA PRO A 83 -1.03 20.67 -4.86
C PRO A 83 -1.75 21.93 -5.34
N PRO A 84 -1.61 22.30 -6.63
CA PRO A 84 -2.25 23.49 -7.16
C PRO A 84 -3.78 23.42 -6.99
N PRO A 85 -4.44 24.57 -6.71
CA PRO A 85 -5.88 24.60 -6.56
C PRO A 85 -6.57 24.07 -7.84
N GLY A 86 -7.64 23.29 -7.66
CA GLY A 86 -8.39 22.69 -8.77
C GLY A 86 -7.75 21.45 -9.40
N LEU A 87 -6.57 20.98 -8.96
CA LEU A 87 -5.98 19.74 -9.48
C LEU A 87 -6.92 18.53 -9.28
N ARG A 88 -7.52 18.43 -8.09
CA ARG A 88 -8.49 17.37 -7.77
C ARG A 88 -9.67 17.38 -8.72
N ASP A 89 -10.21 18.56 -9.05
CA ASP A 89 -11.35 18.67 -9.95
C ASP A 89 -10.99 18.32 -11.38
N ARG A 90 -9.79 18.75 -11.83
CA ARG A 90 -9.27 18.36 -13.15
C ARG A 90 -9.07 16.86 -13.28
N ILE A 91 -8.51 16.21 -12.25
CA ILE A 91 -8.36 14.74 -12.21
C ILE A 91 -9.73 14.06 -12.30
N LYS A 92 -10.72 14.50 -11.50
CA LYS A 92 -12.09 13.94 -11.55
C LYS A 92 -12.72 14.04 -12.93
N VAL A 93 -12.54 15.18 -13.62
CA VAL A 93 -13.02 15.37 -14.99
C VAL A 93 -12.34 14.39 -15.94
N GLN A 94 -11.01 14.24 -15.86
CA GLN A 94 -10.27 13.32 -16.72
C GLN A 94 -10.61 11.84 -16.47
N LEU A 95 -11.01 11.47 -15.25
CA LEU A 95 -11.45 10.13 -14.91
C LEU A 95 -12.93 9.85 -15.29
N THR A 96 -13.65 10.86 -15.79
CA THR A 96 -15.06 10.74 -16.17
C THR A 96 -15.17 10.80 -17.70
N THR A 97 -15.48 9.67 -18.32
CA THR A 97 -15.76 9.60 -19.77
C THR A 97 -17.26 9.66 -20.00
N VAL A 98 -17.71 10.57 -20.88
CA VAL A 98 -19.11 10.67 -21.31
C VAL A 98 -19.16 10.39 -22.81
N SER A 99 -19.87 9.34 -23.20
CA SER A 99 -20.10 8.98 -24.61
C SER A 99 -21.59 9.01 -24.95
N PHE A 100 -21.87 9.33 -26.21
CA PHE A 100 -23.21 9.42 -26.78
C PHE A 100 -23.30 8.45 -27.96
N GLU A 101 -24.38 7.69 -28.06
CA GLU A 101 -24.68 6.89 -29.25
C GLU A 101 -25.23 7.81 -30.37
N GLU A 102 -24.91 7.53 -31.64
CA GLU A 102 -25.18 8.41 -32.80
C GLU A 102 -26.66 8.81 -32.96
N ASP A 103 -27.59 8.01 -32.44
CA ASP A 103 -29.03 8.29 -32.47
C ASP A 103 -29.50 9.25 -31.34
N GLY A 104 -28.58 9.74 -30.51
CA GLY A 104 -28.85 10.69 -29.42
C GLY A 104 -29.76 10.17 -28.30
N THR A 105 -30.11 8.88 -28.34
CA THR A 105 -31.12 8.26 -27.46
C THR A 105 -30.50 7.72 -26.17
N GLN A 106 -29.18 7.53 -26.12
CA GLN A 106 -28.49 6.98 -24.96
C GLN A 106 -27.22 7.77 -24.61
N VAL A 107 -27.11 8.15 -23.33
CA VAL A 107 -25.92 8.76 -22.74
C VAL A 107 -25.28 7.75 -21.79
N ARG A 108 -24.01 7.41 -22.00
CA ARG A 108 -23.25 6.51 -21.12
C ARG A 108 -22.16 7.30 -20.40
N ILE A 109 -22.19 7.24 -19.07
CA ILE A 109 -21.18 7.87 -18.20
C ILE A 109 -20.37 6.76 -17.57
N GLU A 110 -19.07 6.71 -17.90
CA GLU A 110 -18.14 5.75 -17.34
C GLU A 110 -17.19 6.46 -16.38
N ARG A 111 -17.15 5.99 -15.13
CA ARG A 111 -16.16 6.41 -14.15
C ARG A 111 -15.04 5.39 -14.14
N SER A 112 -13.86 5.80 -14.58
CA SER A 112 -12.66 4.97 -14.50
C SER A 112 -12.14 4.97 -13.06
N SER A 113 -12.02 3.79 -12.45
CA SER A 113 -11.25 3.61 -11.23
C SER A 113 -9.76 3.52 -11.58
N VAL A 114 -8.92 4.27 -10.87
CA VAL A 114 -7.47 4.10 -10.93
C VAL A 114 -7.04 3.44 -9.64
N GLU A 115 -6.42 2.28 -9.75
CA GLU A 115 -5.74 1.63 -8.65
C GLU A 115 -4.32 2.22 -8.57
N THR A 116 -4.01 2.87 -7.47
CA THR A 116 -2.66 3.37 -7.21
C THR A 116 -1.81 2.21 -6.72
N TYR A 117 -0.84 1.77 -7.53
CA TYR A 117 0.20 0.85 -7.10
C TYR A 117 1.44 1.68 -6.72
N THR A 118 1.84 1.66 -5.46
CA THR A 118 3.14 2.18 -5.06
C THR A 118 4.20 1.20 -5.52
N GLU A 119 5.03 1.60 -6.48
CA GLU A 119 6.21 0.82 -6.86
C GLU A 119 7.10 0.60 -5.63
N GLN A 120 7.19 -0.66 -5.20
CA GLN A 120 8.14 -1.12 -4.19
C GLN A 120 9.56 -0.81 -4.71
N LEU A 121 10.23 0.18 -4.13
CA LEU A 121 11.62 0.49 -4.46
C LEU A 121 12.50 -0.74 -4.14
N PRO A 122 13.23 -1.32 -5.12
CA PRO A 122 14.15 -2.41 -4.85
C PRO A 122 15.49 -1.82 -4.38
N GLY A 123 15.82 -1.97 -3.11
CA GLY A 123 17.20 -1.98 -2.65
C GLY A 123 17.56 -0.98 -1.56
N GLU A 124 17.51 -1.45 -0.31
CA GLU A 124 18.54 -1.09 0.67
C GLU A 124 19.44 -2.30 0.90
N ARG A 125 20.74 -2.09 0.68
CA ARG A 125 21.80 -3.10 0.61
C ARG A 125 22.05 -3.71 1.99
N PRO A 126 22.45 -4.99 2.09
CA PRO A 126 22.87 -5.58 3.36
C PRO A 126 24.04 -4.77 3.94
N SER A 127 23.88 -4.33 5.19
CA SER A 127 24.95 -3.72 5.97
C SER A 127 26.02 -4.78 6.25
N ALA A 128 27.28 -4.36 6.07
CA ALA A 128 28.50 -5.16 6.21
C ALA A 128 28.65 -5.83 7.58
#